data_AF-A0A7Y7M8L6-F1
#
_entry.id   AF-A0A7Y7M8L6-F1
#
_cell.length_a   1.000
_cell.length_b   1.000
_cell.length_c   1.000
_cell.angle_alpha   90.00
_cell.angle_beta   90.00
_cell.angle_gamma   90.00
#
_symmetry.space_group_name_H-M   'P 1'
#
loop_
_entity.id
_entity.type
_entity.pdbx_description
1 polymer ?
#
loop_
_entity_poly.entity_id
_entity_poly.type
_entity_poly.pdbx_seq_one_letter_code
_entity_poly.pdbx_strand_id
1 'polypeptide(L)'
;RTALAAWAGTGPAAVTIALDNDRTIRRLNARHRDRNKPTNVLTFEYPGDYPGEHAGGPTGGDIMIALETVRREAQAAGRPIRHHLAHLVVHGILHLRGHDHHQAGEARRMEMAESRILGRLSVPNPWKYRAGIAGGGQ
;
A
#
# COMPACT_ATOMS: atom_id res chain seq x y z
N ARG A 1 6.66 15.54 -8.15
CA ARG A 1 5.93 16.84 -8.10
C ARG A 1 5.53 17.34 -9.49
N THR A 2 6.45 17.35 -10.46
CA THR A 2 6.18 17.83 -11.84
C THR A 2 5.15 16.98 -12.61
N ALA A 3 5.15 15.66 -12.43
CA ALA A 3 4.19 14.77 -13.11
C ALA A 3 2.74 14.97 -12.62
N LEU A 4 2.52 15.18 -11.31
CA LEU A 4 1.19 15.41 -10.74
C LEU A 4 0.61 16.75 -11.20
N ALA A 5 1.43 17.80 -11.26
CA ALA A 5 1.04 19.11 -11.78
C ALA A 5 0.73 19.09 -13.29
N ALA A 6 1.27 18.12 -14.03
CA ALA A 6 1.03 17.94 -15.46
C ALA A 6 -0.09 16.92 -15.77
N TRP A 7 -0.54 16.15 -14.78
CA TRP A 7 -1.53 15.09 -14.96
C TRP A 7 -2.94 15.65 -14.76
N ALA A 8 -3.62 15.96 -15.85
CA ALA A 8 -5.03 16.40 -15.88
C ALA A 8 -6.02 15.21 -15.84
N GLY A 9 -5.72 14.17 -15.06
CA GLY A 9 -6.51 12.94 -15.03
C GLY A 9 -7.85 13.13 -14.31
N THR A 10 -8.96 13.26 -15.06
CA THR A 10 -10.33 13.16 -14.53
C THR A 10 -10.94 11.83 -14.94
N GLY A 11 -11.27 11.01 -13.94
CA GLY A 11 -12.01 9.75 -14.08
C GLY A 11 -12.52 9.31 -12.70
N PRO A 12 -13.59 8.50 -12.63
CA PRO A 12 -14.20 8.10 -11.37
C PRO A 12 -13.18 7.25 -10.58
N ALA A 13 -12.62 7.83 -9.52
CA ALA A 13 -11.54 7.32 -8.67
C ALA A 13 -10.12 7.27 -9.30
N ALA A 14 -9.55 8.43 -9.62
CA ALA A 14 -8.15 8.57 -10.01
C ALA A 14 -7.20 8.09 -8.89
N VAL A 15 -6.31 7.15 -9.21
CA VAL A 15 -5.25 6.67 -8.28
C VAL A 15 -3.88 7.12 -8.78
N THR A 16 -3.14 7.83 -7.95
CA THR A 16 -1.73 8.14 -8.18
C THR A 16 -0.86 7.15 -7.44
N ILE A 17 0.18 6.63 -8.09
CA ILE A 17 1.25 5.90 -7.40
C ILE A 17 2.55 6.67 -7.62
N ALA A 18 3.18 7.10 -6.52
CA ALA A 18 4.45 7.81 -6.55
C ALA A 18 5.53 7.01 -5.83
N LEU A 19 6.63 6.80 -6.55
CA LEU A 19 7.86 6.21 -6.00
C LEU A 19 8.78 7.36 -5.57
N ASP A 20 9.13 7.41 -4.30
CA ASP A 20 9.94 8.49 -3.71
C ASP A 20 11.01 7.93 -2.74
N ASN A 21 11.80 8.82 -2.14
CA ASN A 21 12.84 8.48 -1.17
C ASN A 21 12.33 8.53 0.29
N ASP A 22 13.12 7.98 1.21
CA ASP A 22 12.77 7.92 2.63
C ASP A 22 12.64 9.31 3.27
N ARG A 23 13.40 10.30 2.78
CA ARG A 23 13.34 11.67 3.31
C ARG A 23 11.98 12.30 3.04
N THR A 24 11.44 12.16 1.83
CA THR A 24 10.10 12.64 1.47
C THR A 24 9.04 11.90 2.28
N ILE A 25 9.10 10.57 2.32
CA ILE A 25 8.10 9.75 3.01
C ILE A 25 8.13 9.98 4.53
N ARG A 26 9.30 10.13 5.16
CA ARG A 26 9.42 10.51 6.57
C ARG A 26 8.72 11.83 6.87
N ARG A 27 8.88 12.84 6.01
CA ARG A 27 8.22 14.15 6.18
C ARG A 27 6.70 14.03 6.09
N LEU A 28 6.21 13.24 5.13
CA LEU A 28 4.76 12.98 5.00
C LEU A 28 4.21 12.21 6.20
N ASN A 29 4.92 11.17 6.65
CA ASN A 29 4.51 10.37 7.81
C ASN A 29 4.48 11.21 9.10
N ALA A 30 5.45 12.12 9.27
CA ALA A 30 5.46 13.07 10.37
C ALA A 30 4.27 14.03 10.32
N ARG A 31 3.97 14.59 9.13
CA ARG A 31 2.91 15.58 8.96
C ARG A 31 1.50 15.00 9.11
N HIS A 32 1.26 13.80 8.60
CA HIS A 32 -0.09 13.24 8.47
C HIS A 32 -0.42 12.15 9.49
N ARG A 33 0.60 11.57 10.16
CA ARG A 33 0.43 10.46 11.10
C ARG A 33 1.25 10.64 12.39
N ASP A 34 1.82 11.83 12.61
CA ASP A 34 2.67 12.17 13.76
C ASP A 34 3.83 11.19 14.00
N ARG A 35 4.33 10.57 12.92
CA ARG A 35 5.40 9.56 12.96
C ARG A 35 6.64 10.05 12.21
N ASN A 36 7.64 10.53 12.95
CA ASN A 36 8.87 11.08 12.39
C ASN A 36 9.90 10.01 11.94
N LYS A 37 9.46 9.02 11.19
CA LYS A 37 10.29 7.95 10.62
C LYS A 37 9.83 7.58 9.20
N PRO A 38 10.71 7.11 8.31
CA PRO A 38 10.26 6.53 7.05
C PRO A 38 9.38 5.30 7.30
N THR A 39 8.52 5.00 6.34
CA THR A 39 7.73 3.78 6.25
C THR A 39 7.73 3.34 4.78
N ASN A 40 7.41 2.08 4.50
CA ASN A 40 7.45 1.56 3.14
C ASN A 40 6.37 2.15 2.22
N VAL A 41 5.15 2.34 2.74
CA VAL A 41 4.01 2.92 2.01
C VAL A 41 3.17 3.84 2.89
N LEU A 42 2.65 4.91 2.29
CA LEU A 42 1.56 5.74 2.81
C LEU A 42 0.45 5.76 1.76
N THR A 43 -0.79 5.65 2.21
CA THR A 43 -1.99 5.78 1.36
C THR A 43 -2.79 6.96 1.87
N PHE A 44 -3.22 7.83 0.96
CA PHE A 44 -4.05 9.00 1.21
C PHE A 44 -5.30 8.92 0.34
N GLU A 45 -6.46 8.88 0.97
CA GLU A 45 -7.75 8.92 0.27
C GLU A 45 -8.09 10.37 -0.08
N TYR A 46 -8.70 10.57 -1.25
CA TYR A 46 -9.30 11.86 -1.59
C TYR A 46 -10.65 12.00 -0.86
N PRO A 47 -11.03 13.23 -0.46
CA PRO A 47 -12.34 13.46 0.15
C PRO A 47 -13.48 13.08 -0.81
N GLY A 48 -14.58 12.55 -0.25
CA GLY A 48 -15.73 11.95 -0.95
C GLY A 48 -16.56 12.84 -1.87
N ASP A 49 -16.08 14.05 -2.17
CA ASP A 49 -16.74 15.04 -3.03
C ASP A 49 -16.06 15.14 -4.40
N TYR A 50 -15.18 14.19 -4.73
CA TYR A 50 -14.48 14.18 -6.01
C TYR A 50 -15.48 13.95 -7.16
N PRO A 51 -15.43 14.73 -8.26
CA PRO A 51 -16.35 14.55 -9.38
C PRO A 51 -16.30 13.11 -9.93
N GLY A 52 -17.41 12.38 -9.80
CA GLY A 52 -17.53 10.99 -10.25
C GLY A 52 -17.53 9.93 -9.13
N GLU A 53 -17.44 10.32 -7.85
CA GLU A 53 -17.64 9.41 -6.73
C GLU A 53 -19.14 9.24 -6.38
N HIS A 54 -19.57 8.01 -6.14
CA HIS A 54 -20.89 7.70 -5.59
C HIS A 54 -20.74 7.38 -4.10
N ALA A 55 -21.74 7.68 -3.27
CA ALA A 55 -21.74 7.27 -1.86
C ALA A 55 -21.53 5.75 -1.75
N GLY A 56 -20.41 5.33 -1.14
CA GLY A 56 -20.00 3.93 -1.02
C GLY A 56 -19.23 3.35 -2.23
N GLY A 57 -18.83 4.19 -3.20
CA GLY A 57 -17.97 3.81 -4.33
C GLY A 57 -16.47 3.87 -4.02
N PRO A 58 -15.60 3.40 -4.94
CA PRO A 58 -14.15 3.51 -4.81
C PRO A 58 -13.74 4.98 -4.65
N THR A 59 -12.91 5.29 -3.65
CA THR A 59 -12.33 6.64 -3.50
C THR A 59 -11.06 6.75 -4.32
N GLY A 60 -10.86 7.90 -4.97
CA GLY A 60 -9.55 8.26 -5.51
C GLY A 60 -8.50 8.40 -4.41
N GLY A 61 -7.22 8.45 -4.76
CA GLY A 61 -6.17 8.68 -3.77
C GLY A 61 -4.75 8.55 -4.26
N ASP A 62 -3.82 8.83 -3.35
CA ASP A 62 -2.38 8.76 -3.56
C ASP A 62 -1.76 7.59 -2.78
N ILE A 63 -0.95 6.78 -3.45
CA ILE A 63 -0.10 5.75 -2.85
C ILE A 63 1.36 6.18 -2.99
N MET A 64 1.97 6.53 -1.87
CA MET A 64 3.35 7.03 -1.79
C MET A 64 4.27 5.93 -1.25
N ILE A 65 5.25 5.50 -2.05
CA ILE A 65 6.12 4.37 -1.74
C ILE A 65 7.58 4.82 -1.58
N ALA A 66 8.21 4.46 -0.45
CA ALA A 66 9.61 4.74 -0.17
C ALA A 66 10.53 3.66 -0.77
N LEU A 67 11.09 3.88 -1.96
CA LEU A 67 11.88 2.85 -2.66
C LEU A 67 13.09 2.36 -1.88
N GLU A 68 13.74 3.23 -1.10
CA GLU A 68 14.89 2.89 -0.28
C GLU A 68 14.48 1.91 0.84
N THR A 69 13.37 2.19 1.53
CA THR A 69 12.78 1.28 2.52
C THR A 69 12.35 -0.04 1.88
N VAL A 70 11.63 0.00 0.76
CA VAL A 70 11.19 -1.22 0.04
C VAL A 70 12.38 -2.09 -0.35
N ARG A 71 13.47 -1.50 -0.86
CA ARG A 71 14.68 -2.24 -1.22
C ARG A 71 15.31 -2.91 -0.01
N ARG A 72 15.45 -2.20 1.13
CA ARG A 72 16.00 -2.77 2.36
C ARG A 72 15.15 -3.92 2.90
N GLU A 73 13.83 -3.75 2.93
CA GLU A 73 12.89 -4.78 3.39
C GLU A 73 12.88 -6.00 2.47
N ALA A 74 12.96 -5.80 1.15
CA ALA A 74 13.04 -6.89 0.18
C ALA A 74 14.33 -7.70 0.35
N GLN A 75 15.47 -7.01 0.52
CA GLN A 75 16.76 -7.63 0.78
C GLN A 75 16.77 -8.42 2.10
N ALA A 76 16.29 -7.81 3.19
CA ALA A 76 16.23 -8.45 4.51
C ALA A 76 15.35 -9.72 4.52
N ALA A 77 14.28 -9.72 3.74
CA ALA A 77 13.40 -10.87 3.58
C ALA A 77 13.83 -11.85 2.48
N GLY A 78 14.99 -11.64 1.83
CA GLY A 78 15.48 -12.51 0.75
C GLY A 78 14.53 -12.61 -0.45
N ARG A 79 13.74 -11.57 -0.73
CA ARG A 79 12.73 -11.55 -1.80
C ARG A 79 13.07 -10.55 -2.90
N PRO A 80 12.66 -10.80 -4.16
CA PRO A 80 12.80 -9.82 -5.22
C PRO A 80 12.07 -8.51 -4.89
N ILE A 81 12.72 -7.37 -5.13
CA ILE A 81 12.13 -6.04 -4.90
C ILE A 81 10.79 -5.88 -5.63
N ARG A 82 10.66 -6.43 -6.85
CA ARG A 82 9.41 -6.40 -7.63
C ARG A 82 8.23 -7.06 -6.89
N HIS A 83 8.47 -8.13 -6.13
CA HIS A 83 7.41 -8.81 -5.40
C HIS A 83 6.97 -7.98 -4.20
N HIS A 84 7.92 -7.38 -3.49
CA HIS A 84 7.61 -6.50 -2.36
C HIS A 84 6.89 -5.23 -2.81
N LEU A 85 7.36 -4.62 -3.90
CA LEU A 85 6.70 -3.46 -4.50
C LEU A 85 5.26 -3.80 -4.95
N ALA A 86 5.07 -4.93 -5.63
CA ALA A 86 3.74 -5.37 -6.04
C ALA A 86 2.81 -5.59 -4.85
N HIS A 87 3.31 -6.18 -3.77
CA HIS A 87 2.56 -6.32 -2.51
C HIS A 87 2.10 -4.96 -1.98
N LEU A 88 3.00 -3.98 -1.86
CA LEU A 88 2.67 -2.66 -1.33
C LEU A 88 1.70 -1.86 -2.22
N VAL A 89 1.79 -2.01 -3.54
CA VAL A 89 0.82 -1.42 -4.47
C VAL A 89 -0.56 -2.04 -4.27
N VAL A 90 -0.66 -3.37 -4.21
CA VAL A 90 -1.94 -4.07 -3.97
C VAL A 90 -2.51 -3.68 -2.60
N HIS A 91 -1.66 -3.63 -1.58
CA HIS A 91 -2.02 -3.20 -0.23
C HIS A 91 -2.59 -1.77 -0.22
N GLY A 92 -1.90 -0.82 -0.86
CA GLY A 92 -2.37 0.56 -0.96
C GLY A 92 -3.69 0.69 -1.73
N ILE A 93 -3.87 -0.07 -2.82
CA ILE A 93 -5.14 -0.10 -3.57
C ILE A 93 -6.27 -0.65 -2.71
N LEU A 94 -6.03 -1.69 -1.91
CA LEU A 94 -7.06 -2.25 -1.03
C LEU A 94 -7.50 -1.25 0.04
N HIS A 95 -6.57 -0.46 0.60
CA HIS A 95 -6.93 0.67 1.46
C HIS A 95 -7.83 1.68 0.77
N LEU A 96 -7.50 2.11 -0.47
CA LEU A 96 -8.37 2.99 -1.27
C LEU A 96 -9.73 2.36 -1.65
N ARG A 97 -9.92 1.07 -1.39
CA ARG A 97 -11.20 0.35 -1.56
C ARG A 97 -11.91 0.08 -0.24
N GLY A 98 -11.49 0.72 0.85
CA GLY A 98 -12.09 0.60 2.17
C GLY A 98 -11.71 -0.68 2.93
N HIS A 99 -10.67 -1.41 2.49
CA HIS A 99 -10.09 -2.45 3.33
C HIS A 99 -9.21 -1.82 4.40
N ASP A 100 -9.22 -2.41 5.59
CA ASP A 100 -8.35 -2.04 6.69
C ASP A 100 -7.83 -3.30 7.39
N HIS A 101 -6.88 -3.12 8.29
CA HIS A 101 -6.25 -4.20 9.05
C HIS A 101 -6.08 -3.83 10.54
N HIS A 102 -6.91 -2.91 11.06
CA HIS A 102 -6.88 -2.53 12.48
C HIS A 102 -7.38 -3.66 13.40
N GLN A 103 -8.40 -4.42 12.98
CA GLN A 103 -8.92 -5.57 13.72
C GLN A 103 -8.51 -6.90 13.09
N ALA A 104 -8.39 -7.95 13.90
CA ALA A 104 -7.94 -9.27 13.43
C ALA A 104 -8.81 -9.85 12.29
N GLY A 105 -10.13 -9.65 12.35
CA GLY A 105 -11.04 -10.10 11.30
C GLY A 105 -10.89 -9.31 9.99
N GLU A 106 -10.63 -8.01 10.07
CA GLU A 106 -10.38 -7.13 8.93
C GLU A 106 -9.03 -7.48 8.28
N ALA A 107 -7.98 -7.60 9.10
CA ALA A 107 -6.65 -8.00 8.67
C ALA A 107 -6.70 -9.33 7.89
N ARG A 108 -7.39 -10.36 8.42
CA ARG A 108 -7.53 -11.64 7.72
C ARG A 108 -8.24 -11.50 6.37
N ARG A 109 -9.29 -10.67 6.28
CA ARG A 109 -9.98 -10.41 5.01
C ARG A 109 -9.07 -9.71 4.01
N MET A 110 -8.32 -8.70 4.45
CA MET A 110 -7.37 -7.97 3.62
C MET A 110 -6.23 -8.86 3.15
N GLU A 111 -5.63 -9.67 4.03
CA GLU A 111 -4.56 -10.63 3.71
C GLU A 111 -5.01 -11.65 2.66
N MET A 112 -6.25 -12.15 2.74
CA MET A 112 -6.82 -13.03 1.72
C MET A 112 -7.02 -12.32 0.38
N ALA A 113 -7.49 -11.07 0.40
CA ALA A 113 -7.66 -10.26 -0.82
C ALA A 113 -6.31 -9.99 -1.50
N GLU A 114 -5.30 -9.58 -0.73
CA GLU A 114 -3.92 -9.42 -1.21
C GLU A 114 -3.38 -10.71 -1.83
N SER A 115 -3.52 -11.84 -1.12
CA SER A 115 -3.07 -13.16 -1.59
C SER A 115 -3.70 -13.53 -2.94
N ARG A 116 -5.00 -13.29 -3.09
CA ARG A 116 -5.75 -13.59 -4.32
C ARG A 116 -5.30 -12.71 -5.48
N ILE A 117 -5.11 -11.41 -5.25
CA ILE A 117 -4.69 -10.47 -6.30
C ILE A 117 -3.24 -10.75 -6.71
N LEU A 118 -2.32 -10.91 -5.75
CA LEU A 118 -0.92 -11.21 -6.02
C LEU A 118 -0.74 -12.54 -6.78
N GLY A 119 -1.53 -13.56 -6.43
CA GLY A 119 -1.54 -14.82 -7.17
C GLY A 119 -1.91 -14.65 -8.65
N ARG A 120 -2.84 -13.76 -8.98
CA ARG A 120 -3.20 -13.43 -10.38
C ARG A 120 -2.09 -12.66 -11.11
N LEU A 121 -1.24 -11.95 -10.37
CA LEU A 121 -0.07 -11.25 -10.89
C LEU A 121 1.18 -12.14 -10.93
N SER A 122 1.05 -13.44 -10.66
CA SER A 122 2.18 -14.38 -10.55
C SER A 122 3.22 -13.96 -9.48
N VAL A 123 2.76 -13.26 -8.44
CA VAL A 123 3.58 -12.87 -7.29
C VAL A 123 3.31 -13.84 -6.12
N PRO A 124 4.36 -14.42 -5.49
CA PRO A 124 4.18 -15.30 -4.34
C PRO A 124 3.42 -14.63 -3.20
N ASN A 125 2.58 -15.41 -2.51
CA ASN A 125 1.81 -14.93 -1.37
C ASN A 125 2.76 -14.55 -0.20
N PRO A 126 2.79 -13.27 0.23
CA PRO A 126 3.70 -12.79 1.27
C PRO A 126 3.34 -13.32 2.68
N TRP A 127 2.13 -13.85 2.87
CA TRP A 127 1.62 -14.30 4.16
C TRP A 127 1.88 -15.78 4.46
N LYS A 128 2.30 -16.57 3.46
CA LYS A 128 2.50 -18.03 3.61
C LYS A 128 3.56 -18.40 4.67
N TYR A 129 4.50 -17.51 4.98
CA TYR A 129 5.55 -17.78 5.96
C TYR A 129 5.18 -17.42 7.41
N ARG A 130 4.04 -16.75 7.67
CA ARG A 130 3.57 -16.49 9.04
C ARG A 130 3.07 -17.74 9.75
N ALA A 131 2.60 -18.74 9.00
CA ALA A 131 2.08 -19.99 9.55
C ALA A 131 3.17 -20.99 9.98
N GLY A 132 4.44 -20.77 9.60
CA GLY A 132 5.54 -21.71 9.87
C GLY A 132 6.22 -21.53 11.23
N ILE A 133 5.89 -20.49 12.00
CA ILE A 133 6.55 -20.16 13.28
C ILE A 133 5.61 -20.34 14.48
N ALA A 134 4.33 -20.65 14.26
CA ALA A 134 3.36 -20.91 15.33
C ALA A 134 3.35 -22.38 15.81
N GLY A 135 4.38 -23.17 15.48
CA GLY A 135 4.43 -24.61 15.73
C GLY A 135 5.79 -25.15 16.17
N GLY A 136 6.62 -24.34 16.85
CA GLY A 136 7.94 -24.77 17.31
C GLY A 136 8.35 -24.20 18.67
N GLY A 137 7.93 -24.86 19.75
CA GLY A 137 8.53 -24.90 21.10
C GLY A 137 8.62 -23.58 21.89
N GLN A 138 8.29 -23.50 23.18
CA GLN A 138 8.14 -24.51 24.24
C GLN A 138 6.97 -24.10 25.16
#